data_AF-A0A351CFG0-F1
#
_entry.id   AF-A0A351CFG0-F1
#
_cell.length_a   1.000
_cell.length_b   1.000
_cell.length_c   1.000
_cell.angle_alpha   90.00
_cell.angle_beta   90.00
_cell.angle_gamma   90.00
#
_symmetry.space_group_name_H-M   'P 1'
#
loop_
_entity.id
_entity.type
_entity.pdbx_description
1 polymer ?
#
loop_
_entity_poly.entity_id
_entity_poly.type
_entity_poly.pdbx_seq_one_letter_code
_entity_poly.pdbx_strand_id
1 'polypeptide(L)'
;MAQKISQRLRFSNHERQFIDGIIRNHMKPLSLFTAYEKKTLTQKGITRFYKKCGEYTPALLLAAIADTKAKQNKLNEKNKALKSFLKKMIFEYFYHYQPISDEPPLVTGRDLIHVFGLTPSPLFRKILDLVDDAKLTKTIENRSEALELIKDVLKNDG
;
A
#
# COMPACT_ATOMS: atom_id res chain seq x y z
N MET A 1 4.79 8.69 -23.18
CA MET A 1 3.91 8.17 -24.25
C MET A 1 2.46 8.11 -23.80
N ALA A 2 2.13 7.37 -22.73
CA ALA A 2 0.76 7.23 -22.22
C ALA A 2 0.05 8.57 -21.93
N GLN A 3 0.69 9.50 -21.21
CA GLN A 3 0.10 10.81 -20.89
C GLN A 3 -0.35 11.60 -22.14
N LYS A 4 0.47 11.62 -23.21
CA LYS A 4 0.12 12.31 -24.46
C LYS A 4 -1.09 11.67 -25.15
N ILE A 5 -1.18 10.34 -25.11
CA ILE A 5 -2.33 9.60 -25.67
C ILE A 5 -3.59 9.87 -24.85
N SER A 6 -3.51 9.78 -23.52
CA SER A 6 -4.65 10.04 -22.63
C SER A 6 -5.14 11.49 -22.69
N GLN A 7 -4.24 12.46 -22.94
CA GLN A 7 -4.62 13.86 -23.23
C GLN A 7 -5.39 13.97 -24.55
N ARG A 8 -4.88 13.33 -25.61
CA ARG A 8 -5.55 13.31 -26.92
C ARG A 8 -6.95 12.67 -26.85
N LEU A 9 -7.11 11.62 -26.03
CA LEU A 9 -8.38 10.96 -25.78
C LEU A 9 -9.28 11.69 -24.76
N ARG A 10 -8.85 12.85 -24.26
CA ARG A 10 -9.62 13.72 -23.34
C ARG A 10 -10.02 13.06 -22.02
N PHE A 11 -9.20 12.15 -21.49
CA PHE A 11 -9.42 11.60 -20.15
C PHE A 11 -9.38 12.70 -19.08
N SER A 12 -10.03 12.47 -17.94
CA SER A 12 -9.94 13.32 -16.76
C SER A 12 -8.54 13.29 -16.12
N ASN A 13 -8.27 14.22 -15.21
CA ASN A 13 -7.03 14.20 -14.42
C ASN A 13 -6.90 12.91 -13.61
N HIS A 14 -8.00 12.45 -13.01
CA HIS A 14 -8.05 11.23 -12.20
C HIS A 14 -7.73 9.99 -13.03
N GLU A 15 -8.39 9.78 -14.17
CA GLU A 15 -8.11 8.65 -15.06
C GLU A 15 -6.65 8.65 -15.56
N ARG A 16 -6.10 9.83 -15.88
CA ARG A 16 -4.69 9.94 -16.27
C ARG A 16 -3.75 9.49 -15.15
N GLN A 17 -4.01 9.91 -13.91
CA GLN A 17 -3.21 9.52 -12.74
C GLN A 17 -3.34 8.02 -12.46
N PHE A 18 -4.54 7.47 -12.59
CA PHE A 18 -4.81 6.05 -12.44
C PHE A 18 -4.00 5.20 -13.45
N ILE A 19 -4.06 5.55 -14.74
CA ILE A 19 -3.32 4.87 -15.81
C ILE A 19 -1.80 5.02 -15.59
N ASP A 20 -1.33 6.22 -15.28
CA ASP A 20 0.09 6.49 -15.01
C ASP A 20 0.58 5.69 -13.79
N GLY A 21 -0.24 5.55 -12.76
CA GLY A 21 0.00 4.73 -11.58
C GLY A 21 0.22 3.26 -11.93
N ILE A 22 -0.65 2.67 -12.74
CA ILE A 22 -0.51 1.29 -13.22
C ILE A 22 0.78 1.12 -14.02
N ILE A 23 1.02 2.00 -14.99
CA ILE A 23 2.20 1.91 -15.88
C ILE A 23 3.50 2.07 -15.09
N ARG A 24 3.61 3.05 -14.18
CA ARG A 24 4.85 3.25 -13.41
C ARG A 24 5.15 2.09 -12.47
N ASN A 25 4.13 1.40 -11.98
CA ASN A 25 4.27 0.38 -10.95
C ASN A 25 4.11 -1.06 -11.48
N HIS A 26 3.98 -1.26 -12.81
CA HIS A 26 3.70 -2.56 -13.43
C HIS A 26 4.67 -3.70 -13.06
N MET A 27 5.92 -3.39 -12.73
CA MET A 27 6.91 -4.40 -12.31
C MET A 27 6.81 -4.80 -10.83
N LYS A 28 6.16 -4.00 -9.98
CA LYS A 28 6.09 -4.24 -8.53
C LYS A 28 5.43 -5.58 -8.17
N PRO A 29 4.33 -6.01 -8.81
CA PRO A 29 3.73 -7.32 -8.54
C PRO A 29 4.73 -8.47 -8.72
N LEU A 30 5.59 -8.42 -9.74
CA LEU A 30 6.62 -9.43 -9.96
C LEU A 30 7.74 -9.37 -8.91
N SER A 31 8.16 -8.17 -8.51
CA SER A 31 9.14 -7.99 -7.42
C SER A 31 8.62 -8.52 -6.09
N LEU A 32 7.34 -8.30 -5.78
CA LEU A 32 6.68 -8.85 -4.60
C LEU A 32 6.62 -10.38 -4.64
N PHE A 33 6.24 -10.95 -5.78
CA PHE A 33 6.25 -12.40 -5.96
C PHE A 33 7.66 -12.98 -5.79
N THR A 34 8.69 -12.32 -6.30
CA THR A 34 10.09 -12.74 -6.09
C THR A 34 10.48 -12.74 -4.61
N ALA A 35 10.06 -11.72 -3.84
CA ALA A 35 10.29 -11.66 -2.40
C ALA A 35 9.51 -12.76 -1.65
N TYR A 36 8.29 -13.07 -2.11
CA TYR A 36 7.46 -14.17 -1.61
C TYR A 36 8.12 -15.53 -1.84
N GLU A 37 8.60 -15.81 -3.06
CA GLU A 37 9.34 -17.04 -3.39
C GLU A 37 10.58 -17.22 -2.50
N LYS A 38 11.28 -16.13 -2.19
CA LYS A 38 12.44 -16.12 -1.31
C LYS A 38 12.10 -16.14 0.19
N LYS A 39 10.82 -16.17 0.57
CA LYS A 39 10.35 -16.08 1.97
C LYS A 39 10.85 -14.83 2.71
N THR A 40 11.05 -13.74 1.98
CA THR A 40 11.51 -12.44 2.51
C THR A 40 10.40 -11.38 2.51
N LEU A 41 9.24 -11.69 1.92
CA LEU A 41 8.09 -10.78 1.90
C LEU A 41 7.45 -10.71 3.30
N THR A 42 7.46 -9.52 3.89
CA THR A 42 6.83 -9.24 5.19
C THR A 42 5.46 -8.59 5.02
N GLN A 43 4.62 -8.66 6.06
CA GLN A 43 3.33 -7.96 6.09
C GLN A 43 3.51 -6.46 5.89
N LYS A 44 4.51 -5.84 6.54
CA LYS A 44 4.90 -4.44 6.31
C LYS A 44 5.22 -4.16 4.83
N GLY A 45 5.88 -5.10 4.15
CA GLY A 45 6.17 -5.00 2.71
C GLY A 45 4.90 -4.98 1.85
N ILE A 46 3.90 -5.80 2.20
CA ILE A 46 2.59 -5.85 1.55
C ILE A 46 1.80 -4.56 1.81
N THR A 47 1.67 -4.15 3.08
CA THR A 47 0.98 -2.91 3.47
C THR A 47 1.58 -1.69 2.77
N ARG A 48 2.91 -1.58 2.71
CA ARG A 48 3.60 -0.51 1.99
C ARG A 48 3.29 -0.53 0.49
N PHE A 49 3.17 -1.71 -0.11
CA PHE A 49 2.78 -1.82 -1.52
C PHE A 49 1.35 -1.31 -1.74
N TYR A 50 0.40 -1.71 -0.90
CA TYR A 50 -0.98 -1.23 -0.97
C TYR A 50 -1.07 0.27 -0.74
N LYS A 51 -0.46 0.80 0.33
CA LYS A 51 -0.41 2.25 0.62
C LYS A 51 0.24 3.05 -0.51
N LYS A 52 1.30 2.51 -1.14
CA LYS A 52 1.97 3.16 -2.28
C LYS A 52 1.12 3.18 -3.54
N CYS A 53 0.33 2.14 -3.77
CA CYS A 53 -0.47 1.99 -4.99
C CYS A 53 -1.92 2.46 -4.83
N GLY A 54 -2.39 2.65 -3.60
CA GLY A 54 -3.73 3.14 -3.27
C GLY A 54 -4.83 2.42 -4.06
N GLU A 55 -5.80 3.20 -4.53
CA GLU A 55 -7.01 2.73 -5.21
C GLU A 55 -6.74 1.92 -6.50
N TYR A 56 -5.61 2.15 -7.18
CA TYR A 56 -5.30 1.42 -8.42
C TYR A 56 -4.63 0.06 -8.18
N THR A 57 -4.37 -0.31 -6.92
CA THR A 57 -3.76 -1.60 -6.55
C THR A 57 -4.47 -2.79 -7.20
N PRO A 58 -5.81 -2.95 -7.11
CA PRO A 58 -6.48 -4.12 -7.67
C PRO A 58 -6.33 -4.18 -9.20
N ALA A 59 -6.46 -3.03 -9.87
CA ALA A 59 -6.29 -2.93 -11.33
C ALA A 59 -4.86 -3.24 -11.77
N LEU A 60 -3.85 -2.78 -11.01
CA LEU A 60 -2.45 -3.10 -11.24
C LEU A 60 -2.18 -4.61 -11.10
N LEU A 61 -2.70 -5.26 -10.05
CA LEU A 61 -2.57 -6.70 -9.85
C LEU A 61 -3.29 -7.49 -10.95
N LEU A 62 -4.47 -7.04 -11.36
CA LEU A 62 -5.23 -7.64 -12.46
C LEU A 62 -4.49 -7.50 -13.81
N ALA A 63 -3.90 -6.35 -14.08
CA ALA A 63 -3.08 -6.11 -15.27
C ALA A 63 -1.86 -7.06 -15.31
N ALA A 64 -1.21 -7.31 -14.17
CA ALA A 64 -0.11 -8.27 -14.08
C ALA A 64 -0.57 -9.72 -14.36
N ILE A 65 -1.78 -10.10 -13.94
CA ILE A 65 -2.38 -11.40 -14.30
C ILE A 65 -2.60 -11.50 -15.81
N ALA A 66 -3.12 -10.44 -16.43
CA ALA A 66 -3.36 -10.38 -17.87
C ALA A 66 -2.05 -10.46 -18.68
N ASP A 67 -1.02 -9.71 -18.29
CA ASP A 67 0.31 -9.74 -18.90
C ASP A 67 0.93 -11.15 -18.82
N THR A 68 0.77 -11.82 -17.68
CA THR A 68 1.22 -13.22 -17.50
C THR A 68 0.46 -14.20 -18.41
N LYS A 69 -0.82 -13.95 -18.71
CA LYS A 69 -1.61 -14.76 -19.66
C LYS A 69 -1.19 -14.53 -21.11
N ALA A 70 -0.98 -13.28 -21.51
CA ALA A 70 -0.60 -12.93 -22.89
C ALA A 70 0.74 -13.55 -23.32
N LYS A 71 1.65 -13.78 -22.37
CA LYS A 71 2.97 -14.40 -22.59
C LYS A 71 2.94 -15.94 -22.65
N GLN A 72 1.78 -16.60 -22.57
CA GLN A 72 1.71 -18.06 -22.56
C GLN A 72 1.79 -18.68 -23.96
N ASN A 73 2.94 -19.28 -24.26
CA ASN A 73 3.07 -20.31 -25.32
C ASN A 73 3.26 -21.75 -24.76
N LYS A 74 3.45 -21.94 -23.43
CA LYS A 74 3.54 -23.26 -22.76
C LYS A 74 3.05 -23.22 -21.29
N LEU A 75 2.66 -24.38 -20.76
CA LEU A 75 2.38 -24.60 -19.33
C LEU A 75 3.63 -24.29 -18.50
N ASN A 76 3.59 -23.23 -17.69
CA ASN A 76 4.66 -22.82 -16.80
C ASN A 76 4.11 -22.73 -15.37
N GLU A 77 4.56 -23.62 -14.48
CA GLU A 77 4.14 -23.68 -13.08
C GLU A 77 4.42 -22.36 -12.33
N LYS A 78 5.51 -21.66 -12.67
CA LYS A 78 5.81 -20.34 -12.10
C LYS A 78 4.72 -19.31 -12.41
N ASN A 79 4.19 -19.34 -13.63
CA ASN A 79 3.11 -18.44 -14.02
C ASN A 79 1.79 -18.79 -13.30
N LYS A 80 1.54 -20.07 -12.99
CA LYS A 80 0.40 -20.47 -12.16
C LYS A 80 0.56 -19.97 -10.72
N ALA A 81 1.74 -20.14 -10.13
CA ALA A 81 2.05 -19.66 -8.79
C ALA A 81 1.91 -18.13 -8.68
N LEU A 82 2.45 -17.38 -9.65
CA LEU A 82 2.28 -15.92 -9.72
C LEU A 82 0.80 -15.54 -9.79
N LYS A 83 0.02 -16.16 -10.68
CA LYS A 83 -1.43 -15.86 -10.79
C LYS A 83 -2.17 -16.14 -9.48
N SER A 84 -1.86 -17.24 -8.79
CA SER A 84 -2.46 -17.58 -7.49
C SER A 84 -2.11 -16.53 -6.43
N PHE A 85 -0.83 -16.15 -6.36
CA PHE A 85 -0.35 -15.09 -5.47
C PHE A 85 -1.05 -13.75 -5.71
N LEU A 86 -1.16 -13.31 -6.97
CA LEU A 86 -1.83 -12.05 -7.32
C LEU A 86 -3.33 -12.07 -7.00
N LYS A 87 -4.03 -13.19 -7.25
CA LYS A 87 -5.43 -13.35 -6.84
C LYS A 87 -5.59 -13.24 -5.34
N LYS A 88 -4.71 -13.89 -4.56
CA LYS A 88 -4.69 -13.75 -3.11
C LYS A 88 -4.49 -12.30 -2.71
N MET A 89 -3.51 -11.59 -3.29
CA MET A 89 -3.31 -10.17 -2.98
C MET A 89 -4.54 -9.29 -3.29
N ILE A 90 -5.25 -9.54 -4.39
CA ILE A 90 -6.49 -8.82 -4.69
C ILE A 90 -7.55 -9.09 -3.61
N PHE A 91 -7.72 -10.34 -3.19
CA PHE A 91 -8.63 -10.70 -2.11
C PHE A 91 -8.24 -10.00 -0.79
N GLU A 92 -6.97 -10.09 -0.40
CA GLU A 92 -6.45 -9.45 0.82
C GLU A 92 -6.62 -7.93 0.79
N TYR A 93 -6.48 -7.30 -0.39
CA TYR A 93 -6.72 -5.87 -0.54
C TYR A 93 -8.16 -5.51 -0.15
N PHE A 94 -9.17 -6.17 -0.72
CA PHE A 94 -10.57 -5.83 -0.48
C PHE A 94 -11.11 -6.27 0.88
N TYR A 95 -10.68 -7.43 1.37
CA TYR A 95 -11.27 -8.03 2.58
C TYR A 95 -10.49 -7.74 3.86
N HIS A 96 -9.24 -7.29 3.76
CA HIS A 96 -8.40 -7.05 4.94
C HIS A 96 -7.78 -5.67 4.96
N TYR A 97 -7.16 -5.22 3.86
CA TYR A 97 -6.47 -3.91 3.86
C TYR A 97 -7.44 -2.73 3.76
N GLN A 98 -8.31 -2.72 2.75
CA GLN A 98 -9.18 -1.60 2.45
C GLN A 98 -10.13 -1.26 3.62
N PRO A 99 -10.80 -2.23 4.27
CA PRO A 99 -11.69 -1.92 5.40
C PRO A 99 -10.95 -1.16 6.52
N ILE A 100 -9.73 -1.58 6.86
CA ILE A 100 -8.90 -0.94 7.90
C ILE A 100 -8.38 0.42 7.42
N SER A 101 -8.01 0.52 6.13
CA SER A 101 -7.52 1.76 5.54
C SER A 101 -8.60 2.84 5.46
N ASP A 102 -9.87 2.45 5.32
CA ASP A 102 -11.02 3.35 5.22
C ASP A 102 -11.53 3.79 6.61
N GLU A 103 -11.15 3.09 7.67
CA GLU A 103 -11.43 3.52 9.05
C GLU A 103 -10.69 4.84 9.38
N PRO A 104 -11.26 5.69 10.26
CA PRO A 104 -10.57 6.87 10.77
C PRO A 104 -9.20 6.55 11.38
N PRO A 105 -8.25 7.52 11.37
CA PRO A 105 -6.98 7.32 12.05
C PRO A 105 -7.17 7.20 13.57
N LEU A 106 -6.37 6.37 14.23
CA LEU A 106 -6.44 6.15 15.68
C LEU A 106 -6.10 7.41 16.49
N VAL A 107 -5.25 8.27 15.91
CA VAL A 107 -4.87 9.58 16.45
C VAL A 107 -4.67 10.57 15.31
N THR A 108 -4.74 11.86 15.64
CA THR A 108 -4.58 12.97 14.71
C THR A 108 -3.46 13.91 15.15
N GLY A 109 -3.10 14.87 14.31
CA GLY A 109 -2.17 15.93 14.72
C GLY A 109 -2.66 16.74 15.93
N ARG A 110 -3.97 16.80 16.20
CA ARG A 110 -4.50 17.44 17.41
C ARG A 110 -4.11 16.68 18.67
N ASP A 111 -4.10 15.35 18.61
CA ASP A 111 -3.64 14.53 19.74
C ASP A 111 -2.16 14.77 20.03
N LEU A 112 -1.33 14.95 18.99
CA LEU A 112 0.10 15.30 19.16
C LEU A 112 0.31 16.62 19.90
N ILE A 113 -0.55 17.61 19.64
CA ILE A 113 -0.51 18.91 20.31
C ILE A 113 -1.03 18.80 21.74
N HIS A 114 -2.23 18.26 21.93
CA HIS A 114 -2.92 18.29 23.22
C HIS A 114 -2.37 17.28 24.25
N VAL A 115 -1.90 16.11 23.80
CA VAL A 115 -1.41 15.05 24.70
C VAL A 115 0.09 15.17 24.94
N PHE A 116 0.87 15.51 23.91
CA PHE A 116 2.33 15.52 23.97
C PHE A 116 2.95 16.93 23.95
N GLY A 117 2.14 17.99 23.81
CA GLY A 117 2.62 19.37 23.79
C GLY A 117 3.48 19.72 22.57
N LEU A 118 3.41 18.92 21.50
CA LEU A 118 4.26 19.11 20.32
C LEU A 118 3.79 20.30 19.48
N THR A 119 4.73 21.00 18.87
CA THR A 119 4.45 22.05 17.88
C THR A 119 4.47 21.48 16.46
N PRO A 120 3.58 21.93 15.56
CA PRO A 120 3.52 21.44 14.19
C PRO A 120 4.88 21.48 13.48
N SER A 121 5.34 20.32 13.01
CA SER A 121 6.65 20.15 12.37
C SER A 121 6.68 18.90 11.47
N PRO A 122 7.73 18.69 10.64
CA PRO A 122 7.87 17.47 9.84
C PRO A 122 7.82 16.17 10.65
N LEU A 123 8.10 16.24 11.96
CA LEU A 123 7.98 15.11 12.88
C LEU A 123 6.54 14.58 12.96
N PHE A 124 5.52 15.43 12.83
CA PHE A 124 4.11 15.01 12.88
C PHE A 124 3.83 13.95 11.82
N ARG A 125 4.30 14.18 10.59
CA ARG A 125 4.13 13.22 9.51
C ARG A 125 4.79 11.89 9.83
N LYS A 126 6.02 11.90 10.37
CA LYS A 126 6.73 10.68 10.75
C LYS A 126 5.96 9.88 11.79
N ILE A 127 5.46 10.55 12.83
CA ILE A 127 4.71 9.92 13.91
C ILE A 127 3.37 9.37 13.40
N LEU A 128 2.62 10.17 12.65
CA LEU A 128 1.31 9.75 12.12
C LEU A 128 1.45 8.63 11.09
N ASP A 129 2.48 8.68 10.22
CA ASP A 129 2.78 7.60 9.27
C ASP A 129 3.14 6.29 10.02
N LEU A 130 3.88 6.38 11.13
CA LEU A 130 4.20 5.22 11.96
C LEU A 130 2.96 4.61 12.62
N VAL A 131 2.07 5.42 13.18
CA VAL A 131 0.81 4.95 13.78
C VAL A 131 -0.08 4.32 12.71
N ASP A 132 -0.19 4.96 11.55
CA ASP A 132 -0.98 4.43 10.43
C ASP A 132 -0.43 3.09 9.92
N ASP A 133 0.89 2.96 9.78
CA ASP A 133 1.53 1.70 9.41
C ASP A 133 1.26 0.62 10.48
N ALA A 134 1.34 0.97 11.76
CA ALA A 134 1.05 0.06 12.87
C ALA A 134 -0.41 -0.42 12.85
N LYS A 135 -1.37 0.50 12.66
CA LYS A 135 -2.80 0.21 12.48
C LYS A 135 -3.02 -0.74 11.30
N LEU A 136 -2.48 -0.41 10.13
CA LEU A 136 -2.65 -1.22 8.91
C LEU A 136 -2.02 -2.62 9.01
N THR A 137 -1.06 -2.80 9.92
CA THR A 137 -0.48 -4.12 10.23
C THR A 137 -1.14 -4.82 11.42
N LYS A 138 -2.18 -4.24 12.03
CA LYS A 138 -2.85 -4.73 13.24
C LYS A 138 -1.91 -4.94 14.43
N THR A 139 -0.83 -4.16 14.52
CA THR A 139 0.03 -4.18 15.71
C THR A 139 -0.55 -3.30 16.82
N ILE A 140 -1.45 -2.39 16.46
CA ILE A 140 -2.28 -1.60 17.36
C ILE A 140 -3.69 -1.54 16.77
N GLU A 141 -4.70 -1.43 17.62
CA GLU A 141 -6.11 -1.47 17.25
C GLU A 141 -6.91 -0.28 17.80
N ASN A 142 -6.37 0.44 18.79
CA ASN A 142 -7.11 1.51 19.46
C ASN A 142 -6.25 2.75 19.76
N ARG A 143 -6.93 3.84 20.14
CA ARG A 143 -6.30 5.13 20.45
C ARG A 143 -5.30 5.03 21.60
N SER A 144 -5.57 4.23 22.64
CA SER A 144 -4.68 4.11 23.79
C SER A 144 -3.33 3.50 23.39
N GLU A 145 -3.35 2.40 22.65
CA GLU A 145 -2.14 1.77 22.10
C GLU A 145 -1.38 2.70 21.14
N ALA A 146 -2.10 3.50 20.34
CA ALA A 146 -1.49 4.49 19.48
C ALA A 146 -0.73 5.57 20.29
N LEU A 147 -1.29 6.05 21.41
CA LEU A 147 -0.64 7.01 22.28
C LEU A 147 0.59 6.42 22.99
N GLU A 148 0.53 5.15 23.42
CA GLU A 148 1.67 4.43 23.98
C GLU A 148 2.82 4.31 22.98
N LEU A 149 2.51 3.91 21.74
CA LEU A 149 3.49 3.84 20.66
C LEU A 149 4.17 5.20 20.41
N ILE A 150 3.41 6.28 20.38
CA ILE A 150 3.95 7.64 20.19
C ILE A 150 4.88 8.01 21.35
N LYS A 151 4.48 7.70 22.59
CA LYS A 151 5.27 7.98 23.79
C LYS A 151 6.64 7.28 23.74
N ASP A 152 6.67 6.02 23.31
CA ASP A 152 7.92 5.26 23.21
C ASP A 152 8.85 5.79 22.12
N VAL A 153 8.30 6.25 21.00
CA VAL A 153 9.07 6.89 19.92
C VAL A 153 9.71 8.19 20.42
N LEU A 154 8.94 9.03 21.11
CA LEU A 154 9.43 10.33 21.62
C LEU A 154 10.53 10.18 22.69
N LYS A 155 10.53 9.08 23.45
CA LYS A 155 11.61 8.78 24.43
C LYS A 155 12.91 8.36 23.77
N ASN A 156 12.84 7.72 22.61
CA ASN A 156 14.02 7.20 21.91
C ASN A 156 14.64 8.23 20.95
N ASP A 157 13.92 9.30 20.61
CA ASP A 157 14.36 10.41 19.76
C ASP A 157 14.93 11.61 20.58
N GLY A 158 15.03 11.50 21.91
CA GLY A 158 15.63 12.49 22.82
C GLY A 158 16.88 11.98 23.50
#